data_AF-A0A963QMX7-F1
#
_entry.id   AF-A0A963QMX7-F1
#
_cell.length_a   1.000
_cell.length_b   1.000
_cell.length_c   1.000
_cell.angle_alpha   90.00
_cell.angle_beta   90.00
_cell.angle_gamma   90.00
#
_symmetry.space_group_name_H-M   'P 1'
#
loop_
_entity.id
_entity.type
_entity.pdbx_description
1 polymer ?
#
loop_
_entity_poly.entity_id
_entity_poly.type
_entity_poly.pdbx_seq_one_letter_code
_entity_poly.pdbx_strand_id
1 'polypeptide(L)'
;MLASPAPLHATPAFSADMPESTDAGYVLASWEGSETVTLEIAPWPHRSGQPGPFRPLYTGKNTAYFLSGLADGDYALRLRDATGAQSAPFRLTVAHQSTTRALLLALLGAIVFLGVVAVIAKGAAHDDA
;
A
#
# COMPACT_ATOMS: atom_id res chain seq x y z
N MET A 1 43.19 -15.97 22.16
CA MET A 1 42.36 -15.95 20.94
C MET A 1 40.91 -15.88 21.39
N LEU A 2 40.29 -14.70 21.34
CA LEU A 2 38.88 -14.53 21.66
C LEU A 2 38.08 -15.06 20.47
N ALA A 3 37.30 -16.12 20.68
CA ALA A 3 36.36 -16.62 19.69
C ALA A 3 35.35 -15.50 19.38
N SER A 4 35.30 -15.04 18.12
CA SER A 4 34.19 -14.19 17.67
C SER A 4 32.90 -15.00 17.77
N PRO A 5 31.83 -14.47 18.39
CA PRO A 5 30.54 -15.12 18.31
C PRO A 5 30.12 -15.19 16.83
N ALA A 6 29.76 -16.39 16.38
CA ALA A 6 29.15 -16.57 15.07
C ALA A 6 27.91 -15.66 14.97
N PRO A 7 27.65 -15.01 13.83
CA PRO A 7 26.41 -14.27 13.65
C PRO A 7 25.25 -15.26 13.82
N LEU A 8 24.44 -15.06 14.86
CA LEU A 8 23.11 -15.65 14.92
C LEU A 8 22.41 -15.24 13.63
N HIS A 9 22.02 -16.22 12.81
CA HIS A 9 21.19 -15.97 11.65
C HIS A 9 19.93 -15.27 12.14
N ALA A 10 19.87 -13.94 12.00
CA ALA A 10 18.73 -13.16 12.41
C ALA A 10 17.59 -13.53 11.45
N THR A 11 16.48 -14.02 12.00
CA THR A 11 15.25 -14.22 11.24
C THR A 11 14.95 -12.93 10.49
N PRO A 12 14.68 -13.00 9.16
CA PRO A 12 14.43 -11.79 8.39
C PRO A 12 13.27 -11.01 9.01
N ALA A 13 13.50 -9.73 9.25
CA ALA A 13 12.52 -8.85 9.87
C ALA A 13 12.32 -7.62 8.99
N PHE A 14 11.07 -7.20 8.83
CA PHE A 14 10.77 -5.94 8.16
C PHE A 14 11.35 -4.76 8.94
N SER A 15 11.81 -3.75 8.23
CA SER A 15 12.31 -2.51 8.83
C SER A 15 11.18 -1.77 9.53
N ALA A 16 11.48 -1.19 10.70
CA ALA A 16 10.50 -0.46 11.51
C ALA A 16 9.92 0.77 10.81
N ASP A 17 10.62 1.30 9.80
CA ASP A 17 10.21 2.47 9.03
C ASP A 17 9.15 2.15 7.96
N MET A 18 8.74 0.88 7.81
CA MET A 18 7.72 0.54 6.82
C MET A 18 6.36 1.15 7.21
N PRO A 19 5.70 1.90 6.30
CA PRO A 19 4.39 2.43 6.59
C PRO A 19 3.37 1.30 6.68
N GLU A 20 2.52 1.33 7.71
CA GLU A 20 1.39 0.40 7.87
C GLU A 20 0.25 0.71 6.89
N SER A 21 0.21 1.93 6.33
CA SER A 21 -0.79 2.33 5.35
C SER A 21 -0.22 3.24 4.26
N THR A 22 -0.73 3.09 3.04
CA THR A 22 -0.38 3.92 1.87
C THR A 22 -1.63 4.35 1.11
N ASP A 23 -1.65 5.62 0.69
CA ASP A 23 -2.69 6.19 -0.16
C ASP A 23 -2.28 6.31 -1.64
N ALA A 24 -1.03 5.95 -1.94
CA ALA A 24 -0.43 6.11 -3.26
C ALA A 24 -0.46 4.83 -4.10
N GLY A 25 -0.94 3.70 -3.54
CA GLY A 25 -0.96 2.41 -4.22
C GLY A 25 0.41 1.74 -4.37
N TYR A 26 1.43 2.27 -3.69
CA TYR A 26 2.77 1.70 -3.62
C TYR A 26 3.38 1.81 -2.22
N VAL A 27 4.34 0.92 -1.93
CA VAL A 27 5.15 0.92 -0.71
C VAL A 27 6.54 0.38 -1.01
N LEU A 28 7.56 0.95 -0.36
CA LEU A 28 8.89 0.36 -0.34
C LEU A 28 8.98 -0.62 0.84
N ALA A 29 8.82 -1.92 0.57
CA ALA A 29 9.02 -2.93 1.58
C ALA A 29 10.53 -3.11 1.81
N SER A 30 11.01 -2.80 3.01
CA SER A 30 12.40 -2.94 3.41
C SER A 30 12.54 -3.91 4.59
N TRP A 31 13.69 -4.58 4.67
CA TRP A 31 13.98 -5.58 5.69
C TRP A 31 15.46 -5.69 5.99
N GLU A 32 15.76 -6.26 7.15
CA GLU A 32 17.11 -6.56 7.58
C GLU A 32 17.45 -8.05 7.34
N GLY A 33 18.65 -8.29 6.81
CA GLY A 33 19.17 -9.63 6.52
C GLY A 33 20.11 -9.63 5.31
N SER A 34 21.23 -10.34 5.41
CA SER A 34 22.23 -10.47 4.32
C SER A 34 22.04 -11.71 3.44
N GLU A 35 21.02 -12.51 3.73
CA GLU A 35 20.73 -13.77 3.06
C GLU A 35 19.71 -13.59 1.93
N THR A 36 19.54 -14.63 1.11
CA THR A 36 18.46 -14.65 0.12
C THR A 36 17.11 -14.69 0.84
N VAL A 37 16.27 -13.68 0.58
CA VAL A 37 14.92 -13.56 1.15
C VAL A 37 13.88 -13.64 0.04
N THR A 38 12.79 -14.33 0.32
CA THR A 38 11.57 -14.35 -0.47
C THR A 38 10.53 -13.48 0.21
N LEU A 39 10.10 -12.41 -0.46
CA LEU A 39 8.96 -11.60 -0.06
C LEU A 39 7.68 -12.23 -0.58
N GLU A 40 6.73 -12.45 0.30
CA GLU A 40 5.41 -13.00 -0.01
C GLU A 40 4.29 -12.03 0.39
N ILE A 41 3.20 -12.03 -0.37
CA ILE A 41 1.99 -11.24 -0.08
C ILE A 41 0.75 -12.14 -0.05
N ALA A 42 -0.17 -11.83 0.84
CA ALA A 42 -1.52 -12.40 0.87
C ALA A 42 -2.55 -11.29 1.08
N PRO A 43 -3.77 -11.41 0.51
CA PRO A 43 -4.87 -10.53 0.87
C PRO A 43 -5.32 -10.78 2.31
N TRP A 44 -5.78 -9.73 2.99
CA TRP A 44 -6.30 -9.74 4.36
C TRP A 44 -7.65 -8.97 4.45
N PRO A 45 -8.57 -9.37 5.34
CA PRO A 45 -8.72 -10.72 5.91
C PRO A 45 -9.34 -11.65 4.86
N HIS A 46 -8.96 -12.94 4.84
CA HIS A 46 -9.60 -13.91 3.97
C HIS A 46 -10.70 -14.72 4.69
N ARG A 47 -10.35 -15.42 5.78
CA ARG A 47 -11.31 -16.12 6.64
C ARG A 47 -10.93 -15.97 8.10
N SER A 48 -11.90 -15.64 8.95
CA SER A 48 -11.74 -15.59 10.42
C SER A 48 -10.52 -14.79 10.89
N GLY A 49 -10.17 -13.70 10.20
CA GLY A 49 -8.99 -12.90 10.53
C GLY A 49 -7.65 -13.61 10.30
N GLN A 50 -7.56 -14.46 9.26
CA GLN A 50 -6.32 -15.06 8.79
C GLN A 50 -5.94 -14.51 7.40
N PRO A 51 -4.64 -14.50 7.04
CA PRO A 51 -4.20 -14.17 5.69
C PRO A 51 -4.74 -15.20 4.70
N GLY A 52 -4.97 -14.76 3.46
CA GLY A 52 -5.17 -15.66 2.33
C GLY A 52 -3.92 -16.48 1.99
N PRO A 53 -3.92 -17.21 0.86
CA PRO A 53 -2.73 -17.89 0.38
C PRO A 53 -1.64 -16.87 0.03
N PHE A 54 -0.46 -17.05 0.64
CA PHE A 54 0.73 -16.26 0.33
C PHE A 54 1.24 -16.60 -1.06
N ARG A 55 1.49 -15.57 -1.87
CA ARG A 55 2.18 -15.69 -3.16
C ARG A 55 3.55 -15.00 -3.10
N PRO A 56 4.60 -15.60 -3.68
CA PRO A 56 5.89 -14.94 -3.77
C PRO A 56 5.81 -13.74 -4.74
N LEU A 57 6.36 -12.61 -4.31
CA LEU A 57 6.52 -11.40 -5.13
C LEU A 57 7.95 -11.24 -5.61
N TYR A 58 8.91 -11.59 -4.76
CA TYR A 58 10.33 -11.38 -5.01
C TYR A 58 11.16 -12.43 -4.28
N THR A 59 12.26 -12.88 -4.90
CA THR A 59 13.28 -13.71 -4.26
C THR A 59 14.66 -13.20 -4.67
N GLY A 60 15.51 -12.89 -3.69
CA GLY A 60 16.88 -12.46 -3.97
C GLY A 60 17.59 -11.93 -2.73
N LYS A 61 18.77 -11.34 -2.93
CA LYS A 61 19.63 -10.82 -1.85
C LYS A 61 19.44 -9.32 -1.57
N ASN A 62 18.38 -8.72 -2.12
CA ASN A 62 18.09 -7.31 -1.83
C ASN A 62 17.52 -7.19 -0.42
N THR A 63 17.65 -6.00 0.15
CA THR A 63 17.07 -5.61 1.45
C THR A 63 15.83 -4.73 1.30
N ALA A 64 15.45 -4.41 0.07
CA ALA A 64 14.26 -3.65 -0.23
C ALA A 64 13.66 -4.05 -1.58
N TYR A 65 12.34 -3.93 -1.68
CA TYR A 65 11.60 -4.17 -2.91
C TYR A 65 10.40 -3.22 -3.00
N PHE A 66 10.23 -2.62 -4.18
CA PHE A 66 9.18 -1.65 -4.45
C PHE A 66 7.91 -2.37 -4.87
N LEU A 67 6.88 -2.34 -4.02
CA LEU A 67 5.55 -2.86 -4.31
C LEU A 67 4.72 -1.74 -4.90
N SER A 68 4.16 -1.96 -6.08
CA SER A 68 3.30 -1.00 -6.77
C SER A 68 2.12 -1.68 -7.45
N GLY A 69 1.07 -0.92 -7.74
CA GLY A 69 -0.12 -1.44 -8.41
C GLY A 69 -0.98 -2.32 -7.51
N LEU A 70 -0.88 -2.12 -6.19
CA LEU A 70 -1.79 -2.74 -5.24
C LEU A 70 -3.15 -2.07 -5.35
N ALA A 71 -4.23 -2.85 -5.39
CA ALA A 71 -5.59 -2.30 -5.30
C ALA A 71 -5.93 -1.96 -3.83
N ASP A 72 -7.00 -1.19 -3.63
CA ASP A 72 -7.55 -0.92 -2.30
C ASP A 72 -7.82 -2.20 -1.51
N GLY A 73 -7.35 -2.23 -0.27
CA GLY A 73 -7.55 -3.35 0.64
C GLY A 73 -6.40 -3.56 1.62
N ASP A 74 -6.59 -4.52 2.51
CA ASP A 74 -5.56 -4.94 3.45
C ASP A 74 -4.77 -6.13 2.89
N TYR A 75 -3.48 -6.12 3.15
CA TYR A 75 -2.55 -7.17 2.75
C TYR A 75 -1.71 -7.60 3.94
N ALA A 76 -1.35 -8.88 3.97
CA ALA A 76 -0.35 -9.43 4.85
C ALA A 76 0.93 -9.68 4.04
N LEU A 77 2.03 -9.08 4.46
CA LEU A 77 3.37 -9.30 3.92
C LEU A 77 4.13 -10.23 4.85
N ARG A 78 4.96 -11.10 4.29
CA ARG A 78 5.82 -11.99 5.05
C ARG A 78 7.15 -12.19 4.33
N LEU A 79 8.22 -12.33 5.09
CA LEU A 79 9.52 -12.72 4.59
C LEU A 79 9.76 -14.18 4.88
N ARG A 80 10.37 -14.88 3.93
CA ARG A 80 10.90 -16.24 4.11
C ARG A 80 12.36 -16.26 3.70
N ASP A 81 13.24 -16.76 4.55
CA ASP A 81 14.65 -16.92 4.18
C ASP A 81 14.88 -18.19 3.33
N ALA A 82 16.15 -18.44 2.97
CA ALA A 82 16.55 -19.65 2.26
C ALA A 82 16.43 -20.94 3.09
N THR A 83 16.39 -20.84 4.43
CA THR A 83 16.27 -21.99 5.34
C THR A 83 14.81 -22.40 5.57
N GLY A 84 13.86 -21.55 5.16
CA GLY A 84 12.43 -21.73 5.37
C GLY A 84 11.88 -21.01 6.61
N ALA A 85 12.72 -20.30 7.37
CA ALA A 85 12.30 -19.46 8.48
C ALA A 85 11.45 -18.29 7.96
N GLN A 86 10.36 -18.02 8.67
CA GLN A 86 9.36 -17.03 8.29
C GLN A 86 9.30 -15.90 9.31
N SER A 87 9.15 -14.67 8.82
CA SER A 87 8.87 -13.52 9.67
C SER A 87 7.43 -13.54 10.19
N ALA A 88 7.17 -12.73 11.22
CA ALA A 88 5.79 -12.37 11.56
C ALA A 88 5.12 -11.67 10.35
N PRO A 89 3.82 -11.89 10.12
CA PRO A 89 3.09 -11.17 9.07
C PRO A 89 3.00 -9.68 9.40
N PHE A 90 3.43 -8.82 8.49
CA PHE A 90 3.24 -7.38 8.54
C PHE A 90 1.94 -7.00 7.82
N ARG A 91 1.09 -6.17 8.43
CA ARG A 91 -0.17 -5.74 7.80
C ARG A 91 0.04 -4.40 7.09
N LEU A 92 -0.38 -4.35 5.84
CA LEU A 92 -0.35 -3.16 5.00
C LEU A 92 -1.76 -2.84 4.52
N THR A 93 -2.25 -1.65 4.84
CA THR A 93 -3.54 -1.14 4.36
C THR A 93 -3.34 -0.18 3.19
N VAL A 94 -3.88 -0.51 2.02
CA VAL A 94 -3.84 0.34 0.83
C VAL A 94 -5.20 1.02 0.66
N ALA A 95 -5.22 2.36 0.65
CA ALA A 95 -6.45 3.15 0.55
C ALA A 95 -6.26 4.37 -0.38
N HIS A 96 -6.65 4.24 -1.65
CA HIS A 96 -6.64 5.26 -2.69
C HIS A 96 -7.69 6.34 -2.37
N GLN A 97 -7.31 7.30 -1.52
CA GLN A 97 -8.13 8.46 -1.19
C GLN A 97 -8.29 9.45 -2.36
N SER A 98 -7.54 9.28 -3.45
CA SER A 98 -7.52 10.23 -4.57
C SER A 98 -8.86 10.29 -5.32
N THR A 99 -9.56 9.17 -5.48
CA THR A 99 -10.81 9.12 -6.27
C THR A 99 -11.96 9.88 -5.61
N THR A 100 -12.18 9.68 -4.32
CA THR A 100 -13.27 10.36 -3.58
C THR A 100 -13.04 11.87 -3.53
N ARG A 101 -11.80 12.31 -3.29
CA ARG A 101 -11.46 13.74 -3.28
C ARG A 101 -11.63 14.36 -4.66
N ALA A 102 -11.18 13.68 -5.71
CA ALA A 102 -11.35 14.14 -7.09
C ALA A 102 -12.84 14.27 -7.47
N LEU A 103 -13.68 13.30 -7.10
CA LEU A 103 -15.12 13.36 -7.35
C LEU A 103 -15.80 14.50 -6.59
N LEU A 104 -15.40 14.76 -5.34
CA LEU A 104 -15.92 15.90 -4.56
C LEU A 104 -15.53 17.24 -5.20
N LEU A 105 -14.28 17.38 -5.63
CA LEU A 105 -13.82 18.59 -6.33
C LEU A 105 -14.54 18.78 -7.67
N ALA A 106 -14.73 17.70 -8.43
CA ALA A 106 -15.50 17.73 -9.68
C ALA A 106 -16.97 18.11 -9.45
N LEU A 107 -17.61 17.54 -8.41
CA LEU A 107 -18.98 17.87 -8.03
C LEU A 107 -19.10 19.34 -7.61
N LEU A 108 -18.17 19.83 -6.80
CA LEU A 108 -18.14 21.24 -6.38
C LEU A 108 -17.99 22.16 -7.59
N GLY A 109 -17.08 21.84 -8.51
CA GLY A 109 -16.92 22.55 -9.78
C GLY A 109 -18.20 22.54 -10.62
N ALA A 110 -18.88 21.39 -10.71
CA ALA A 110 -20.14 21.26 -11.43
C ALA A 110 -21.25 22.13 -10.82
N ILE A 111 -21.35 22.18 -9.49
CA ILE A 111 -22.35 23.03 -8.80
C ILE A 111 -22.08 24.51 -9.10
N VAL A 112 -20.82 24.96 -8.98
CA VAL A 112 -20.46 26.35 -9.29
C VAL A 112 -20.72 26.67 -10.75
N PHE A 113 -20.35 25.78 -11.67
CA PHE A 113 -20.59 25.94 -13.10
C PHE A 113 -22.09 26.07 -13.42
N LEU A 114 -22.92 25.17 -12.88
CA LEU A 114 -24.37 25.23 -13.04
C LEU A 114 -24.95 26.51 -12.45
N GLY A 115 -24.42 26.98 -11.30
CA GLY A 115 -24.81 28.25 -10.70
C GLY A 115 -24.54 29.45 -11.61
N VAL A 116 -23.35 29.51 -12.22
CA VAL A 116 -22.99 30.58 -13.19
C VAL A 116 -23.88 30.51 -14.42
N VAL A 117 -24.10 29.32 -15.00
CA VAL A 117 -24.99 29.13 -16.16
C VAL A 117 -26.42 29.60 -15.84
N ALA A 118 -26.95 29.25 -14.66
CA ALA A 118 -28.28 29.66 -14.25
C ALA A 118 -28.40 31.19 -14.09
N VAL A 119 -27.38 31.86 -13.56
CA VAL A 119 -27.34 33.32 -13.44
C VAL A 119 -27.32 33.98 -14.82
N ILE A 120 -26.48 33.51 -15.74
CA ILE A 120 -26.41 34.03 -17.11
C ILE A 120 -27.75 33.83 -17.84
N ALA A 121 -28.30 32.62 -17.80
CA ALA A 121 -29.57 32.30 -18.45
C ALA A 121 -30.74 33.13 -17.90
N LYS A 122 -30.79 33.33 -16.57
CA LYS A 122 -31.81 34.17 -15.94
C LYS A 122 -31.66 35.65 -16.31
N GLY A 123 -30.42 36.14 -16.43
CA GLY A 123 -30.13 37.49 -16.90
C GLY A 123 -30.63 37.72 -18.32
N ALA A 124 -30.25 36.83 -19.25
CA ALA A 124 -30.70 36.90 -20.65
C ALA A 124 -32.22 36.89 -20.79
N ALA A 125 -32.92 36.08 -19.98
CA ALA A 125 -34.38 36.00 -20.03
C ALA A 125 -35.10 37.23 -19.43
N HIS A 126 -34.44 38.05 -18.61
CA HIS A 126 -35.04 39.29 -18.08
C HIS A 126 -34.89 40.48 -19.02
N ASP A 127 -33.94 40.45 -19.96
CA ASP A 127 -33.77 41.54 -20.94
C ASP A 127 -34.82 41.48 -22.07
N ASP A 128 -35.49 40.33 -22.23
CA ASP A 128 -36.55 40.10 -23.23
C ASP A 128 -37.98 40.36 -22.70
N ALA A 129 -38.16 40.84 -21.45
CA ALA A 129 -39.46 41.09 -20.80
C ALA A 129 -39.68 42.58 -20.48
#